data_AF-A0A5C6FDS7-F1
#
_entry.id   AF-A0A5C6FDS7-F1
#
_cell.length_a   1.000
_cell.length_b   1.000
_cell.length_c   1.000
_cell.angle_alpha   90.00
_cell.angle_beta   90.00
_cell.angle_gamma   90.00
#
_symmetry.space_group_name_H-M   'P 1'
#
loop_
_entity.id
_entity.type
_entity.pdbx_description
1 polymer ?
#
loop_
_entity_poly.entity_id
_entity_poly.type
_entity_poly.pdbx_seq_one_letter_code
_entity_poly.pdbx_strand_id
1 'polypeptide(L)'
;MDHAPSPIANRALADTKRRLSVNAAFLKDIKDDNRELKNLVDRINPLSEHPQIAANHWPEFVALLADLRDQLALHFSLEEAFGYFEEAIEVVPQLSIDAEQLRGQHATLFESIRDLADRACDVTSDRTEKVASLLSSFQRFRHAFEIHEEAEVKLILQSLDDDIGNGD
;
A
#
# COMPACT_ATOMS: atom_id res chain seq x y z
N MET A 1 32.72 6.59 43.07
CA MET A 1 31.46 5.87 43.34
C MET A 1 30.68 5.92 42.05
N ASP A 2 30.77 4.85 41.26
CA ASP A 2 30.05 4.70 39.99
C ASP A 2 28.56 4.52 40.28
N HIS A 3 27.75 5.52 39.95
CA HIS A 3 26.30 5.38 39.93
C HIS A 3 25.92 4.54 38.72
N ALA A 4 25.62 3.26 38.95
CA ALA A 4 24.99 2.41 37.94
C ALA A 4 23.63 3.03 37.52
N PRO A 5 23.34 3.12 36.22
CA PRO A 5 22.08 3.68 35.74
C PRO A 5 20.89 2.83 36.19
N SER A 6 19.78 3.49 36.57
CA SER A 6 18.56 2.85 37.08
C SER A 6 17.95 1.86 36.06
N PRO A 7 17.43 0.70 36.51
CA PRO A 7 16.87 -0.34 35.63
C PRO A 7 15.66 0.12 34.79
N ILE A 8 14.97 1.18 35.22
CA ILE A 8 13.86 1.80 34.47
C ILE A 8 14.36 2.56 33.24
N ALA A 9 15.49 3.28 33.36
CA ALA A 9 16.09 4.02 32.26
C ALA A 9 16.62 3.06 31.17
N ASN A 10 17.21 1.93 31.58
CA ASN A 10 17.70 0.90 30.65
C ASN A 10 16.56 0.25 29.85
N ARG A 11 15.36 0.13 30.43
CA ARG A 11 14.19 -0.45 29.76
C ARG A 11 13.57 0.51 28.75
N ALA A 12 13.45 1.79 29.09
CA ALA A 12 13.00 2.83 28.17
C ALA A 12 13.95 3.02 26.98
N LEU A 13 15.27 3.05 27.22
CA LEU A 13 16.29 3.11 26.17
C LEU A 13 16.27 1.88 25.24
N ALA A 14 15.98 0.69 25.78
CA ALA A 14 15.82 -0.52 24.99
C ALA A 14 14.55 -0.49 24.13
N ASP A 15 13.42 0.01 24.65
CA ASP A 15 12.17 0.18 23.90
C ASP A 15 12.28 1.26 22.82
N THR A 16 12.92 2.40 23.11
CA THR A 16 13.19 3.43 22.10
C THR A 16 14.13 2.93 21.01
N LYS A 17 15.19 2.19 21.37
CA LYS A 17 16.13 1.62 20.39
C LYS A 17 15.50 0.49 19.58
N ARG A 18 14.61 -0.30 20.19
CA ARG A 18 13.80 -1.32 19.51
C ARG A 18 12.84 -0.64 18.54
N ARG A 19 12.07 0.37 18.98
CA ARG A 19 11.21 1.20 18.13
C ARG A 19 11.98 1.81 16.97
N LEU A 20 13.13 2.46 17.20
CA LEU A 20 13.96 3.05 16.13
C LEU A 20 14.55 2.01 15.15
N SER A 21 14.97 0.83 15.64
CA SER A 21 15.48 -0.24 14.78
C SER A 21 14.39 -0.97 14.00
N VAL A 22 13.21 -1.12 14.61
CA VAL A 22 12.01 -1.64 13.97
C VAL A 22 11.58 -0.63 12.90
N ASN A 23 11.53 0.66 13.22
CA ASN A 23 11.14 1.73 12.31
C ASN A 23 12.10 1.82 11.10
N ALA A 24 13.42 1.64 11.27
CA ALA A 24 14.36 1.64 10.13
C ALA A 24 14.26 0.40 9.21
N ALA A 25 14.07 -0.80 9.77
CA ALA A 25 13.84 -2.01 8.97
C ALA A 25 12.45 -2.00 8.30
N PHE A 26 11.46 -1.49 9.02
CA PHE A 26 10.09 -1.27 8.57
C PHE A 26 10.00 -0.29 7.39
N LEU A 27 10.56 0.91 7.52
CA LEU A 27 10.58 1.90 6.45
C LEU A 27 11.30 1.38 5.21
N LYS A 28 12.26 0.46 5.40
CA LYS A 28 12.89 -0.23 4.29
C LYS A 28 11.95 -1.25 3.64
N ASP A 29 11.25 -2.05 4.43
CA ASP A 29 10.31 -3.06 3.92
C ASP A 29 9.13 -2.41 3.18
N ILE A 30 8.52 -1.34 3.73
CA ILE A 30 7.50 -0.54 3.01
C ILE A 30 8.08 0.08 1.74
N LYS A 31 9.28 0.66 1.80
CA LYS A 31 9.89 1.27 0.60
C LYS A 31 10.20 0.24 -0.49
N ASP A 32 10.64 -0.95 -0.09
CA ASP A 32 10.93 -2.05 -1.01
C ASP A 32 9.62 -2.58 -1.61
N ASP A 33 8.55 -2.65 -0.83
CA ASP A 33 7.19 -3.01 -1.24
C ASP A 33 6.59 -1.98 -2.24
N ASN A 34 6.60 -0.69 -1.91
CA ASN A 34 6.10 0.38 -2.79
C ASN A 34 6.86 0.41 -4.13
N ARG A 35 8.16 0.08 -4.12
CA ARG A 35 8.94 -0.04 -5.35
C ARG A 35 8.44 -1.21 -6.21
N GLU A 36 8.11 -2.33 -5.60
CA GLU A 36 7.59 -3.50 -6.33
C GLU A 36 6.19 -3.24 -6.90
N LEU A 37 5.29 -2.63 -6.11
CA LEU A 37 3.99 -2.17 -6.61
C LEU A 37 4.14 -1.24 -7.81
N LYS A 38 5.03 -0.25 -7.71
CA LYS A 38 5.31 0.66 -8.82
C LYS A 38 5.81 -0.08 -10.06
N ASN A 39 6.74 -1.02 -9.90
CA ASN A 39 7.26 -1.83 -11.01
C ASN A 39 6.16 -2.63 -11.70
N LEU A 40 5.24 -3.24 -10.94
CA LEU A 40 4.12 -4.00 -11.48
C LEU A 40 3.16 -3.10 -12.26
N VAL A 41 2.77 -1.95 -11.69
CA VAL A 41 1.89 -0.98 -12.35
C VAL A 41 2.55 -0.45 -13.63
N ASP A 42 3.83 -0.10 -13.59
CA ASP A 42 4.58 0.40 -14.76
C ASP A 42 4.68 -0.66 -15.88
N ARG A 43 4.69 -1.95 -15.55
CA ARG A 43 4.64 -3.07 -16.51
C ARG A 43 3.24 -3.30 -17.08
N ILE A 44 2.19 -3.17 -16.26
CA ILE A 44 0.81 -3.39 -16.70
C ILE A 44 0.32 -2.24 -17.59
N ASN A 45 0.71 -1.01 -17.26
CA ASN A 45 0.25 0.21 -17.93
C ASN A 45 0.30 0.13 -19.47
N PRO A 46 1.45 -0.14 -20.12
CA PRO A 46 1.52 -0.19 -21.59
C PRO A 46 0.63 -1.29 -22.19
N LEU A 47 0.43 -2.40 -21.49
CA LEU A 47 -0.44 -3.48 -21.95
C LEU A 47 -1.93 -3.11 -21.86
N SER A 48 -2.25 -2.20 -20.93
CA SER A 48 -3.62 -1.76 -20.65
C SER A 48 -4.09 -0.55 -21.47
N GLU A 49 -3.22 0.05 -22.28
CA GLU A 49 -3.51 1.29 -23.04
C GLU A 49 -4.57 1.07 -24.13
N HIS A 50 -4.54 -0.08 -24.79
CA HIS A 50 -5.46 -0.37 -25.89
C HIS A 50 -5.92 -1.83 -25.88
N PRO A 51 -7.21 -2.13 -26.14
CA PRO A 51 -7.73 -3.50 -26.15
C PRO A 51 -6.96 -4.47 -27.06
N GLN A 52 -6.44 -3.97 -28.19
CA GLN A 52 -5.67 -4.79 -29.13
C GLN A 52 -4.28 -5.15 -28.58
N ILE A 53 -3.63 -4.24 -27.85
CA ILE A 53 -2.34 -4.52 -27.21
C ILE A 53 -2.57 -5.55 -26.10
N ALA A 54 -3.55 -5.32 -25.24
CA ALA A 54 -3.94 -6.26 -24.19
C ALA A 54 -4.25 -7.65 -24.76
N ALA A 55 -5.05 -7.74 -25.84
CA ALA A 55 -5.40 -9.01 -26.46
C ALA A 55 -4.17 -9.77 -27.00
N ASN A 56 -3.21 -9.06 -27.61
CA ASN A 56 -1.98 -9.65 -28.14
C ASN A 56 -1.04 -10.14 -27.02
N HIS A 57 -1.08 -9.48 -25.86
CA HIS A 57 -0.25 -9.79 -24.69
C HIS A 57 -1.07 -10.37 -23.53
N TRP A 58 -2.22 -10.99 -23.84
CA TRP A 58 -3.20 -11.35 -22.81
C TRP A 58 -2.65 -12.27 -21.70
N PRO A 59 -1.86 -13.33 -22.01
CA PRO A 59 -1.29 -14.17 -20.98
C PRO A 59 -0.35 -13.40 -20.02
N GLU A 60 0.42 -12.45 -20.56
CA GLU A 60 1.31 -11.59 -19.77
C GLU A 60 0.50 -10.63 -18.89
N PHE A 61 -0.54 -10.01 -19.45
CA PHE A 61 -1.45 -9.14 -18.71
C PHE A 61 -2.16 -9.87 -17.56
N VAL A 62 -2.64 -11.10 -17.79
CA VAL A 62 -3.28 -11.93 -16.75
C VAL A 62 -2.28 -12.27 -15.64
N ALA A 63 -1.05 -12.66 -15.98
CA ALA A 63 -0.01 -12.96 -15.00
C ALA A 63 0.32 -11.73 -14.15
N LEU A 64 0.50 -10.57 -14.77
CA LEU A 64 0.78 -9.33 -14.06
C LEU A 64 -0.36 -8.88 -13.13
N LEU A 65 -1.63 -9.12 -13.50
CA LEU A 65 -2.76 -8.85 -12.60
C LEU A 65 -2.77 -9.78 -11.38
N ALA A 66 -2.38 -11.05 -11.55
CA ALA A 66 -2.22 -11.97 -10.44
C ALA A 66 -1.08 -11.54 -9.52
N ASP A 67 0.07 -11.15 -10.08
CA ASP A 67 1.20 -10.62 -9.33
C ASP A 67 0.81 -9.34 -8.57
N LEU A 68 0.09 -8.41 -9.21
CA LEU A 68 -0.40 -7.18 -8.56
C LEU A 68 -1.37 -7.47 -7.41
N ARG A 69 -2.29 -8.44 -7.58
CA ARG A 69 -3.19 -8.87 -6.50
C ARG A 69 -2.39 -9.37 -5.30
N ASP A 70 -1.41 -10.24 -5.54
CA ASP A 70 -0.62 -10.85 -4.46
C ASP A 70 0.28 -9.81 -3.78
N GLN A 71 0.84 -8.87 -4.55
CA GLN A 71 1.61 -7.76 -4.01
C GLN A 71 0.74 -6.82 -3.15
N LEU A 72 -0.47 -6.50 -3.57
CA LEU A 72 -1.40 -5.68 -2.77
C LEU A 72 -1.84 -6.38 -1.48
N ALA A 73 -1.99 -7.70 -1.50
CA ALA A 73 -2.25 -8.46 -0.27
C ALA A 73 -1.10 -8.29 0.74
N LEU A 74 0.15 -8.36 0.25
CA LEU A 74 1.32 -8.13 1.07
C LEU A 74 1.37 -6.70 1.59
N HIS A 75 1.23 -5.71 0.69
CA HIS A 75 1.25 -4.29 1.01
C HIS A 75 0.30 -3.94 2.17
N PHE A 76 -1.00 -4.23 2.02
CA PHE A 76 -1.99 -3.95 3.06
C PHE A 76 -1.69 -4.72 4.37
N SER A 77 -1.17 -5.95 4.27
CA SER A 77 -0.77 -6.73 5.45
C SER A 77 0.40 -6.09 6.19
N LEU A 78 1.36 -5.49 5.48
CA LEU A 78 2.49 -4.79 6.09
C LEU A 78 1.99 -3.55 6.82
N GLU A 79 1.16 -2.73 6.17
CA GLU A 79 0.64 -1.50 6.75
C GLU A 79 -0.18 -1.76 8.02
N GLU A 80 -1.02 -2.79 8.00
CA GLU A 80 -1.83 -3.19 9.15
C GLU A 80 -1.00 -3.82 10.27
N ALA A 81 -0.04 -4.71 9.94
CA ALA A 81 0.75 -5.42 10.95
C ALA A 81 1.73 -4.51 11.68
N PHE A 82 2.24 -3.48 11.00
CA PHE A 82 3.19 -2.53 11.58
C PHE A 82 2.52 -1.30 12.18
N GLY A 83 1.21 -1.18 12.03
CA GLY A 83 0.44 -0.08 12.59
C GLY A 83 0.78 1.26 11.94
N TYR A 84 0.90 1.25 10.60
CA TYR A 84 1.29 2.43 9.82
C TYR A 84 0.42 3.66 10.15
N PHE A 85 -0.87 3.43 10.39
CA PHE A 85 -1.79 4.47 10.84
C PHE A 85 -1.80 4.67 12.36
N GLU A 86 -1.58 3.63 13.16
CA GLU A 86 -1.50 3.75 14.62
C GLU A 86 -0.40 4.72 15.05
N GLU A 87 0.75 4.72 14.39
CA GLU A 87 1.82 5.69 14.67
C GLU A 87 1.33 7.13 14.41
N ALA A 88 0.62 7.38 13.31
CA ALA A 88 0.07 8.69 13.00
C ALA A 88 -1.03 9.13 14.01
N ILE A 89 -1.87 8.20 14.46
CA ILE A 89 -2.93 8.45 15.46
C ILE A 89 -2.35 8.72 16.85
N GLU A 90 -1.28 8.01 17.25
CA GLU A 90 -0.61 8.23 18.54
C GLU A 90 -0.06 9.67 18.63
N VAL A 91 0.42 10.22 17.51
CA VAL A 91 0.92 11.60 17.44
C VAL A 91 -0.22 12.61 17.31
N VAL A 92 -1.19 12.35 16.43
CA VAL A 92 -2.32 13.26 16.16
C VAL A 92 -3.65 12.50 16.23
N PRO A 93 -4.30 12.44 17.42
CA PRO A 93 -5.55 11.69 17.61
C PRO A 93 -6.71 12.15 16.72
N GLN A 94 -6.68 13.39 16.24
CA GLN A 94 -7.69 13.96 15.34
C GLN A 94 -7.71 13.26 13.97
N LEU A 95 -6.61 12.59 13.56
CA LEU A 95 -6.50 11.85 12.31
C LEU A 95 -7.11 10.45 12.37
N SER A 96 -7.61 10.02 13.55
CA SER A 96 -8.17 8.67 13.75
C SER A 96 -9.29 8.31 12.78
N ILE A 97 -10.21 9.23 12.50
CA ILE A 97 -11.33 8.98 11.58
C ILE A 97 -10.81 8.75 10.16
N ASP A 98 -9.87 9.57 9.70
CA ASP A 98 -9.31 9.47 8.35
C ASP A 98 -8.49 8.19 8.20
N ALA A 99 -7.70 7.84 9.21
CA ALA A 99 -6.93 6.59 9.27
C ALA A 99 -7.82 5.34 9.25
N GLU A 100 -8.89 5.30 10.06
CA GLU A 100 -9.86 4.20 10.05
C GLU A 100 -10.57 4.08 8.69
N GLN A 101 -10.89 5.22 8.07
CA GLN A 101 -11.49 5.25 6.74
C GLN A 101 -10.54 4.68 5.68
N LEU A 102 -9.26 5.08 5.69
CA LEU A 102 -8.25 4.58 4.74
C LEU A 102 -8.03 3.08 4.90
N ARG A 103 -7.86 2.60 6.14
CA ARG A 103 -7.80 1.16 6.43
C ARG A 103 -9.03 0.41 5.91
N GLY A 104 -10.22 0.99 6.03
CA GLY A 104 -11.46 0.41 5.48
C GLY A 104 -11.44 0.25 3.95
N GLN A 105 -10.62 1.03 3.24
CA GLN A 105 -10.49 0.93 1.78
C GLN A 105 -9.66 -0.28 1.34
N HIS A 106 -8.74 -0.80 2.17
CA HIS A 106 -7.89 -1.95 1.84
C HIS A 106 -8.73 -3.15 1.37
N ALA A 107 -9.76 -3.51 2.14
CA ALA A 107 -10.65 -4.61 1.80
C ALA A 107 -11.37 -4.40 0.46
N THR A 108 -11.84 -3.18 0.22
CA THR A 108 -12.57 -2.82 -1.02
C THR A 108 -11.64 -2.86 -2.24
N LEU A 109 -10.42 -2.32 -2.10
CA LEU A 109 -9.41 -2.32 -3.15
C LEU A 109 -8.92 -3.74 -3.44
N PHE A 110 -8.68 -4.54 -2.41
CA PHE A 110 -8.26 -5.93 -2.55
C PHE A 110 -9.32 -6.79 -3.24
N GLU A 111 -10.59 -6.65 -2.87
CA GLU A 111 -11.70 -7.33 -3.56
C GLU A 111 -11.78 -6.94 -5.04
N SER A 112 -11.56 -5.66 -5.35
CA SER A 112 -11.57 -5.15 -6.73
C SER A 112 -10.45 -5.74 -7.59
N ILE A 113 -9.20 -5.77 -7.10
CA ILE A 113 -8.09 -6.37 -7.86
C ILE A 113 -8.22 -7.89 -7.98
N ARG A 114 -8.76 -8.56 -6.95
CA ARG A 114 -9.05 -9.99 -7.00
C ARG A 114 -10.10 -10.31 -8.07
N ASP A 115 -11.21 -9.59 -8.11
CA ASP A 115 -12.25 -9.76 -9.15
C ASP A 115 -11.66 -9.54 -10.55
N LEU A 116 -10.81 -8.53 -10.72
CA LEU A 116 -10.11 -8.26 -11.98
C LEU A 116 -9.22 -9.43 -12.42
N ALA A 117 -8.40 -9.96 -11.51
CA ALA A 117 -7.51 -11.09 -11.79
C ALA A 117 -8.29 -12.37 -12.13
N ASP A 118 -9.36 -12.66 -11.38
CA ASP A 118 -10.22 -13.82 -11.61
C ASP A 118 -10.91 -13.70 -12.98
N ARG A 119 -11.52 -12.55 -13.29
CA ARG A 119 -12.17 -12.31 -14.59
C ARG A 119 -11.20 -12.32 -15.75
N ALA A 120 -9.94 -11.90 -15.56
CA ALA A 120 -8.94 -11.92 -16.62
C ALA A 120 -8.64 -13.35 -17.09
N CYS A 121 -8.66 -14.31 -16.17
CA CYS A 121 -8.46 -15.73 -16.47
C CYS A 121 -9.63 -16.31 -17.30
N ASP A 122 -10.85 -15.82 -17.10
CA ASP A 122 -12.05 -16.31 -17.77
C ASP A 122 -12.32 -15.66 -19.15
N VAL A 123 -11.69 -14.52 -19.43
CA VAL A 123 -11.86 -13.80 -20.70
C VAL A 123 -10.98 -14.42 -21.78
N THR A 124 -11.60 -14.74 -22.92
CA THR A 124 -10.87 -15.09 -24.14
C THR A 124 -10.44 -13.81 -24.87
N SER A 125 -9.15 -13.71 -25.22
CA SER A 125 -8.55 -12.49 -25.79
C SER A 125 -9.08 -12.11 -27.17
N ASP A 126 -9.71 -13.03 -27.88
CA ASP A 126 -10.40 -12.80 -29.16
C ASP A 126 -11.70 -11.99 -29.01
N ARG A 127 -12.24 -11.88 -27.79
CA ARG A 127 -13.45 -11.10 -27.50
C ARG A 127 -13.09 -9.68 -27.09
N THR A 128 -12.86 -8.83 -28.10
CA THR A 128 -12.43 -7.43 -27.92
C THR A 128 -13.31 -6.63 -26.93
N GLU A 129 -14.64 -6.83 -26.95
CA GLU A 129 -15.56 -6.14 -26.02
C GLU A 129 -15.32 -6.53 -24.56
N LYS A 130 -15.05 -7.81 -24.29
CA LYS A 130 -14.75 -8.30 -22.94
C LYS A 130 -13.41 -7.79 -22.44
N VAL A 131 -12.40 -7.81 -23.32
CA VAL A 131 -11.08 -7.23 -23.05
C VAL A 131 -11.23 -5.74 -22.72
N ALA A 132 -11.95 -4.96 -23.53
CA ALA A 132 -12.16 -3.54 -23.30
C ALA A 132 -12.90 -3.24 -21.99
N SER A 133 -13.91 -4.05 -21.63
CA SER A 133 -14.64 -3.93 -20.37
C SER A 133 -13.74 -4.21 -19.15
N LEU A 134 -12.86 -5.21 -19.26
CA LEU A 134 -11.89 -5.51 -18.21
C LEU A 134 -10.85 -4.41 -18.06
N LEU A 135 -10.29 -3.91 -19.16
CA LEU A 135 -9.37 -2.76 -19.14
C LEU A 135 -10.02 -1.53 -18.50
N SER A 136 -11.26 -1.21 -18.85
CA SER A 136 -12.01 -0.10 -18.25
C SER A 136 -12.22 -0.30 -16.73
N SER A 137 -12.35 -1.55 -16.28
CA SER A 137 -12.45 -1.87 -14.86
C SER A 137 -11.10 -1.73 -14.16
N PHE A 138 -10.02 -2.17 -14.80
CA PHE A 138 -8.65 -1.97 -14.31
C PHE A 138 -8.28 -0.48 -14.19
N GLN A 139 -8.63 0.36 -15.17
CA GLN A 139 -8.38 1.80 -15.10
C GLN A 139 -9.11 2.46 -13.92
N ARG A 140 -10.36 2.04 -13.64
CA ARG A 140 -11.10 2.53 -12.46
C ARG A 140 -10.46 2.08 -11.15
N PHE A 141 -10.02 0.83 -11.08
CA PHE A 141 -9.28 0.33 -9.92
C PHE A 141 -7.99 1.13 -9.71
N ARG A 142 -7.18 1.33 -10.77
CA ARG A 142 -5.92 2.08 -10.69
C ARG A 142 -6.14 3.49 -10.16
N HIS A 143 -7.15 4.18 -10.68
CA HIS A 143 -7.47 5.53 -10.21
C HIS A 143 -7.89 5.56 -8.73
N ALA A 144 -8.69 4.58 -8.29
CA ALA A 144 -9.07 4.47 -6.87
C ALA A 144 -7.86 4.17 -5.97
N PHE A 145 -6.95 3.32 -6.44
CA PHE A 145 -5.71 3.00 -5.73
C PHE A 145 -4.76 4.20 -5.65
N GLU A 146 -4.59 4.97 -6.73
CA GLU A 146 -3.81 6.21 -6.73
C GLU A 146 -4.35 7.24 -5.72
N ILE A 147 -5.68 7.42 -5.65
CA ILE A 147 -6.32 8.31 -4.67
C ILE A 147 -6.05 7.84 -3.22
N HIS A 148 -6.07 6.53 -2.99
CA HIS A 148 -5.82 5.93 -1.69
C HIS A 148 -4.37 6.22 -1.24
N GLU A 149 -3.38 5.89 -2.06
CA GLU A 149 -1.96 6.16 -1.80
C GLU A 149 -1.68 7.66 -1.54
N GLU A 150 -2.30 8.55 -2.33
CA GLU A 150 -2.16 10.00 -2.13
C GLU A 150 -2.71 10.44 -0.76
N ALA A 151 -3.83 9.85 -0.33
CA ALA A 151 -4.45 10.16 0.95
C ALA A 151 -3.63 9.63 2.13
N GLU A 152 -3.02 8.45 2.01
CA GLU A 152 -2.12 7.89 3.02
C GLU A 152 -0.87 8.73 3.17
N VAL A 153 -0.18 9.05 2.07
CA VAL A 153 1.00 9.93 2.10
C VAL A 153 0.66 11.26 2.76
N LYS A 154 -0.50 11.84 2.47
CA LYS A 154 -0.96 13.07 3.10
C LYS A 154 -1.16 12.91 4.60
N LEU A 155 -1.81 11.84 5.05
CA LEU A 155 -2.05 11.57 6.46
C LEU A 155 -0.74 11.42 7.23
N ILE A 156 0.23 10.72 6.65
CA ILE A 156 1.57 10.55 7.23
C ILE A 156 2.31 11.88 7.32
N LEU A 157 2.32 12.69 6.26
CA LEU A 157 2.95 14.01 6.27
C LEU A 157 2.32 14.94 7.33
N GLN A 158 1.00 14.90 7.49
CA GLN A 158 0.29 15.68 8.51
C GLN A 158 0.70 15.27 9.93
N SER A 159 0.86 13.96 10.18
CA SER A 159 1.33 13.50 11.49
C SER A 159 2.76 13.96 11.81
N LEU A 160 3.63 14.08 10.81
CA LEU A 160 5.02 14.53 10.98
C LEU A 160 5.12 16.04 11.23
N ASP A 161 4.31 16.85 10.54
CA ASP A 161 4.32 18.31 10.72
C ASP A 161 3.87 18.72 12.14
N ASP A 162 2.87 18.02 12.70
CA ASP A 162 2.37 18.28 14.06
C ASP A 162 3.33 17.76 15.16
N ASP A 163 4.10 16.70 14.91
CA ASP A 163 5.15 16.22 15.83
C ASP A 163 6.26 17.27 16.02
N ILE A 164 6.59 18.02 14.96
CA ILE A 164 7.59 19.09 14.98
C ILE A 164 7.06 20.36 15.70
N GLY A 165 5.74 20.56 15.74
CA GLY A 165 5.10 21.75 16.29
C GLY A 165 5.02 21.85 17.82
N ASN A 166 5.30 20.77 18.56
CA ASN A 166 5.12 20.71 20.03
C ASN A 166 6.38 21.05 20.85
N GLY A 167 7.37 21.71 20.25
CA GLY A 167 8.60 22.14 20.90
C GLY A 167 8.65 23.65 21.20
N ASP A 168 7.88 24.13 22.17
CA ASP A 168 8.17 25.39 22.90
C ASP A 168 7.71 25.30 24.38
#